data_AF-A0A6S7II49-F1
#
_entry.id   AF-A0A6S7II49-F1
#
_cell.length_a   1.000
_cell.length_b   1.000
_cell.length_c   1.000
_cell.angle_alpha   90.00
_cell.angle_beta   90.00
_cell.angle_gamma   90.00
#
_symmetry.space_group_name_H-M   'P 1'
#
loop_
_entity.id
_entity.type
_entity.pdbx_description
1 polymer ?
#
loop_
_entity_poly.entity_id
_entity_poly.type
_entity_poly.pdbx_seq_one_letter_code
_entity_poly.pdbx_strand_id
1 'polypeptide(L)'
;MDVFKDIDYRQPYSPQDYPVFKSPSDNLYIQYSINTSNPNLVVRAETCRATPTNRPYDTPQYVFIADGCDKDETIRHYSYGMSSVHRFSIQALRVLSERGFVYLHCDLVVCHRYDPNSICTRNTSCSPRDRRDVDERSQDVSGMYALSFGPVMKGKESADKSAEAHSEAVNARLVGSLIGFVCLSVVLIGALVYMIHRARRPRSDPA
;
A
#
# COMPACT_ATOMS: atom_id res chain seq x y z
N MET A 1 10.50 11.55 8.80
CA MET A 1 9.59 11.27 7.68
C MET A 1 9.33 9.80 7.81
N ASP A 2 8.06 9.45 7.90
CA ASP A 2 7.62 8.11 8.22
C ASP A 2 6.54 7.71 7.21
N VAL A 3 6.55 6.43 6.84
CA VAL A 3 5.51 5.84 6.00
C VAL A 3 4.63 5.00 6.88
N PHE A 4 3.32 5.15 6.71
CA PHE A 4 2.29 4.51 7.52
C PHE A 4 1.64 3.36 6.77
N LYS A 5 1.14 2.39 7.55
CA LYS A 5 0.50 1.18 7.02
C LYS A 5 -0.79 1.52 6.26
N ASP A 6 -1.51 2.55 6.71
CA ASP A 6 -2.82 2.96 6.21
C ASP A 6 -3.04 4.49 6.28
N ILE A 7 -4.22 4.92 5.83
CA ILE A 7 -4.68 6.32 5.80
C ILE A 7 -4.95 6.92 7.18
N ASP A 8 -5.00 6.13 8.25
CA ASP A 8 -5.26 6.65 9.59
C ASP A 8 -4.02 7.30 10.21
N TYR A 9 -2.83 7.08 9.61
CA TYR A 9 -1.55 7.61 10.10
C TYR A 9 -1.29 7.28 11.57
N ARG A 10 -1.72 6.08 12.02
CA ARG A 10 -1.52 5.62 13.40
C ARG A 10 -0.28 4.76 13.56
N GLN A 11 -0.06 3.84 12.62
CA GLN A 11 1.02 2.86 12.69
C GLN A 11 2.04 3.14 11.59
N PRO A 12 3.20 3.76 11.93
CA PRO A 12 4.30 3.84 11.00
C PRO A 12 4.93 2.45 10.80
N TYR A 13 5.56 2.24 9.65
CA TYR A 13 6.46 1.12 9.46
C TYR A 13 7.69 1.26 10.36
N SER A 14 8.08 0.16 11.00
CA SER A 14 9.22 0.04 11.90
C SER A 14 10.30 -0.87 11.28
N PRO A 15 11.52 -0.91 11.83
CA PRO A 15 12.57 -1.84 11.37
C PRO A 15 12.13 -3.30 11.31
N GLN A 16 11.18 -3.71 12.16
CA GLN A 16 10.65 -5.08 12.24
C GLN A 16 9.68 -5.42 11.09
N ASP A 17 9.11 -4.40 10.42
CA ASP A 17 8.19 -4.60 9.30
C ASP A 17 8.92 -4.77 7.95
N TYR A 18 10.26 -4.68 7.93
CA TYR A 18 11.03 -4.81 6.70
C TYR A 18 11.21 -6.28 6.26
N PRO A 19 11.21 -6.55 4.95
CA PRO A 19 11.01 -5.59 3.86
C PRO A 19 9.54 -5.17 3.67
N VAL A 20 9.30 -3.87 3.44
CA VAL A 20 7.95 -3.32 3.22
C VAL A 20 7.50 -3.62 1.79
N PHE A 21 6.53 -4.51 1.61
CA PHE A 21 5.96 -4.83 0.30
C PHE A 21 4.70 -4.02 0.00
N LYS A 22 4.62 -3.51 -1.23
CA LYS A 22 3.46 -2.77 -1.75
C LYS A 22 3.10 -3.20 -3.16
N SER A 23 1.82 -3.51 -3.38
CA SER A 23 1.31 -3.77 -4.72
C SER A 23 1.30 -2.46 -5.52
N PRO A 24 1.40 -2.52 -6.86
CA PRO A 24 1.38 -1.30 -7.67
C PRO A 24 0.12 -0.42 -7.46
N SER A 25 -1.02 -1.05 -7.20
CA SER A 25 -2.28 -0.36 -6.91
C SER A 25 -2.34 0.28 -5.51
N ASP A 26 -1.44 -0.08 -4.60
CA ASP A 26 -1.48 0.40 -3.22
C ASP A 26 -1.04 1.85 -3.13
N ASN A 27 -1.48 2.53 -2.08
CA ASN A 27 -0.96 3.85 -1.71
C ASN A 27 0.15 3.74 -0.66
N LEU A 28 1.12 4.64 -0.78
CA LEU A 28 2.10 4.95 0.27
C LEU A 28 1.56 6.13 1.07
N TYR A 29 1.37 5.97 2.37
CA TYR A 29 0.88 7.03 3.26
C TYR A 29 2.06 7.68 3.97
N ILE A 30 2.46 8.87 3.54
CA ILE A 30 3.69 9.54 3.97
C ILE A 30 3.35 10.69 4.92
N GLN A 31 4.05 10.77 6.04
CA GLN A 31 4.03 11.92 6.94
C GLN A 31 5.43 12.50 7.09
N TYR A 32 5.51 13.83 7.06
CA TYR A 32 6.65 14.55 7.61
C TYR A 32 6.17 15.49 8.70
N SER A 33 7.00 15.61 9.74
CA SER A 33 6.66 16.37 10.94
C SER A 33 7.91 16.86 11.63
N ILE A 34 7.79 17.99 12.32
CA ILE A 34 8.82 18.49 13.24
C ILE A 34 8.40 18.16 14.67
N ASN A 35 9.34 17.62 15.45
CA ASN A 35 9.14 17.42 16.88
C ASN A 35 9.50 18.73 17.61
N THR A 36 8.50 19.54 17.93
CA THR A 36 8.70 20.85 18.55
C THR A 36 7.57 21.21 19.50
N SER A 37 7.90 21.97 20.55
CA SER A 37 6.92 22.60 21.44
C SER A 37 6.50 24.00 20.96
N ASN A 38 7.17 24.56 19.95
CA ASN A 38 6.86 25.90 19.42
C ASN A 38 5.74 25.81 18.38
N PRO A 39 4.53 26.35 18.65
CA PRO A 39 3.39 26.27 17.73
C PRO A 39 3.54 27.15 16.48
N ASN A 40 4.56 28.02 16.44
CA ASN A 40 4.81 28.91 15.31
C ASN A 40 5.76 28.31 14.28
N LEU A 41 6.37 27.15 14.56
CA LEU A 41 7.20 26.44 13.59
C LEU A 41 6.32 25.55 12.71
N VAL A 42 6.55 25.64 11.41
CA VAL A 42 5.85 24.89 10.37
C VAL A 42 6.86 24.23 9.45
N VAL A 43 6.46 23.16 8.78
CA VAL A 43 7.33 22.39 7.90
C VAL A 43 6.72 22.30 6.51
N ARG A 44 7.56 22.47 5.48
CA ARG A 44 7.18 22.33 4.08
C ARG A 44 8.13 21.36 3.40
N ALA A 45 7.60 20.45 2.57
CA ALA A 45 8.43 19.68 1.66
C ALA A 45 8.82 20.53 0.45
N GLU A 46 10.12 20.67 0.19
CA GLU A 46 10.62 21.41 -0.96
C GLU A 46 10.77 20.48 -2.16
N THR A 47 11.49 19.38 -2.01
CA THR A 47 11.61 18.36 -3.06
C THR A 47 11.48 16.97 -2.46
N CYS A 48 10.61 16.15 -3.02
CA CYS A 48 10.54 14.73 -2.69
C CYS A 48 10.74 13.87 -3.93
N ARG A 49 11.50 12.79 -3.76
CA ARG A 49 12.03 11.96 -4.84
C ARG A 49 12.16 10.51 -4.41
N ALA A 50 12.09 9.60 -5.38
CA ALA A 50 12.43 8.20 -5.18
C ALA A 50 13.67 7.83 -5.99
N THR A 51 14.57 7.04 -5.39
CA THR A 51 15.81 6.57 -6.04
C THR A 51 16.01 5.06 -5.84
N PRO A 52 16.82 4.38 -6.68
CA PRO A 52 17.05 2.95 -6.53
C PRO A 52 18.09 2.60 -5.45
N THR A 53 18.64 3.58 -4.75
CA THR A 53 19.66 3.39 -3.69
C THR A 53 19.27 4.21 -2.46
N ASN A 54 19.97 4.03 -1.34
CA ASN A 54 19.73 4.86 -0.16
C ASN A 54 20.30 6.29 -0.29
N ARG A 55 20.83 6.67 -1.46
CA ARG A 55 21.42 8.00 -1.70
C ARG A 55 20.40 8.90 -2.39
N PRO A 56 19.97 10.02 -1.76
CA PRO A 56 18.90 10.87 -2.28
C PRO A 56 19.12 11.40 -3.70
N TYR A 57 20.37 11.60 -4.11
CA TYR A 57 20.71 12.25 -5.38
C TYR A 57 21.16 11.28 -6.48
N ASP A 58 21.13 9.97 -6.22
CA ASP A 58 21.47 8.97 -7.23
C ASP A 58 20.43 8.95 -8.36
N THR A 59 20.89 8.64 -9.57
CA THR A 59 20.05 8.55 -10.76
C THR A 59 19.73 7.08 -11.11
N PRO A 60 18.56 6.78 -11.69
CA PRO A 60 17.45 7.71 -11.99
C PRO A 60 16.69 8.16 -10.75
N GLN A 61 16.13 9.38 -10.82
CA GLN A 61 15.25 9.94 -9.78
C GLN A 61 13.83 10.01 -10.31
N TYR A 62 12.86 9.61 -9.48
CA TYR A 62 11.46 9.91 -9.70
C TYR A 62 11.03 11.04 -8.76
N VAL A 63 11.02 12.28 -9.25
CA VAL A 63 10.66 13.47 -8.46
C VAL A 63 9.15 13.64 -8.48
N PHE A 64 8.50 13.51 -7.31
CA PHE A 64 7.04 13.59 -7.17
C PHE A 64 6.57 14.86 -6.45
N ILE A 65 7.46 15.56 -5.74
CA ILE A 65 7.25 16.95 -5.29
C ILE A 65 8.49 17.75 -5.69
N ALA A 66 8.32 18.93 -6.29
CA ALA A 66 9.42 19.85 -6.58
C ALA A 66 8.98 21.30 -6.35
N ASP A 67 9.86 22.08 -5.73
CA ASP A 67 9.62 23.45 -5.29
C ASP A 67 8.30 23.60 -4.51
N GLY A 68 7.97 22.60 -3.67
CA GLY A 68 6.73 22.54 -2.90
C GLY A 68 5.46 22.23 -3.71
N CYS A 69 5.58 21.91 -4.99
CA CYS A 69 4.47 21.56 -5.87
C CYS A 69 4.44 20.07 -6.19
N ASP A 70 3.24 19.49 -6.21
CA ASP A 70 3.02 18.12 -6.65
C ASP A 70 3.37 17.98 -8.14
N LYS A 71 4.27 17.04 -8.45
CA LYS A 71 4.61 16.64 -9.82
C LYS A 71 3.91 15.35 -10.23
N ASP A 72 3.39 14.61 -9.26
CA ASP A 72 2.59 13.40 -9.45
C ASP A 72 1.11 13.68 -9.16
N GLU A 73 0.25 13.41 -10.15
CA GLU A 73 -1.21 13.61 -10.09
C GLU A 73 -1.94 12.67 -9.12
N THR A 74 -1.30 11.59 -8.70
CA THR A 74 -1.83 10.62 -7.74
C THR A 74 -1.65 11.08 -6.30
N ILE A 75 -0.92 12.19 -6.07
CA ILE A 75 -0.75 12.74 -4.74
C ILE A 75 -2.08 13.23 -4.19
N ARG A 76 -2.38 12.84 -2.95
CA ARG A 76 -3.54 13.34 -2.19
C ARG A 76 -3.11 13.81 -0.82
N HIS A 77 -3.30 15.11 -0.55
CA HIS A 77 -3.00 15.71 0.75
C HIS A 77 -4.14 15.48 1.75
N TYR A 78 -3.76 15.22 2.99
CA TYR A 78 -4.67 15.10 4.15
C TYR A 78 -4.36 16.13 5.24
N SER A 79 -3.41 17.02 4.98
CA SER A 79 -3.09 18.18 5.82
C SER A 79 -3.03 19.41 4.93
N TYR A 80 -3.73 20.46 5.32
CA TYR A 80 -3.86 21.69 4.54
C TYR A 80 -3.39 22.90 5.35
N GLY A 81 -2.89 23.92 4.65
CA GLY A 81 -2.33 25.11 5.27
C GLY A 81 -0.97 24.88 5.92
N MET A 82 -0.49 25.86 6.69
CA MET A 82 0.81 25.78 7.36
C MET A 82 0.71 24.98 8.66
N SER A 83 1.45 23.88 8.75
CA SER A 83 1.40 22.95 9.89
C SER A 83 2.80 22.45 10.26
N SER A 84 2.97 22.01 11.51
CA SER A 84 4.15 21.26 11.95
C SER A 84 4.10 19.79 11.52
N VAL A 85 2.97 19.33 10.99
CA VAL A 85 2.71 17.97 10.51
C VAL A 85 1.98 18.03 9.19
N HIS A 86 2.49 17.32 8.19
CA HIS A 86 1.87 17.17 6.89
C HIS A 86 1.77 15.70 6.49
N ARG A 87 0.62 15.34 5.94
CA ARG A 87 0.26 13.99 5.52
C ARG A 87 -0.22 14.00 4.08
N PHE A 88 0.30 13.07 3.28
CA PHE A 88 -0.20 12.83 1.93
C PHE A 88 -0.07 11.36 1.56
N SER A 89 -0.78 10.94 0.53
CA SER A 89 -0.59 9.65 -0.12
C SER A 89 -0.12 9.81 -1.56
N ILE A 90 0.53 8.78 -2.09
CA ILE A 90 0.96 8.66 -3.49
C ILE A 90 0.82 7.21 -3.93
N GLN A 91 0.43 6.96 -5.19
CA GLN A 91 0.28 5.60 -5.68
C GLN A 91 1.63 4.92 -5.84
N ALA A 92 1.78 3.72 -5.28
CA ALA A 92 3.05 2.99 -5.24
C ALA A 92 3.59 2.68 -6.64
N LEU A 93 2.73 2.41 -7.63
CA LEU A 93 3.13 2.20 -9.04
C LEU A 93 3.99 3.33 -9.59
N ARG A 94 3.71 4.58 -9.23
CA ARG A 94 4.45 5.75 -9.76
C ARG A 94 5.86 5.83 -9.18
N VAL A 95 5.99 5.44 -7.92
CA VAL A 95 7.23 5.52 -7.15
C VAL A 95 8.10 4.29 -7.37
N LEU A 96 7.51 3.10 -7.45
CA LEU A 96 8.22 1.84 -7.60
C LEU A 96 8.81 1.73 -9.01
N SER A 97 10.12 1.94 -9.10
CA SER A 97 10.89 1.74 -10.33
C SER A 97 10.77 0.31 -10.88
N GLU A 98 11.15 0.11 -12.14
CA GLU A 98 11.23 -1.23 -12.76
C GLU A 98 12.05 -2.23 -11.94
N ARG A 99 12.99 -1.75 -11.12
CA ARG A 99 13.90 -2.58 -10.31
C ARG A 99 13.21 -3.27 -9.14
N GLY A 100 11.92 -3.03 -8.93
CA GLY A 100 11.11 -3.72 -7.94
C GLY A 100 11.31 -3.23 -6.51
N PHE A 101 12.11 -2.18 -6.29
CA PHE A 101 12.20 -1.47 -5.02
C PHE A 101 12.73 -0.05 -5.20
N VAL A 102 12.50 0.82 -4.21
CA VAL A 102 12.98 2.21 -4.16
C VAL A 102 13.17 2.70 -2.72
N TYR A 103 13.96 3.76 -2.58
CA TYR A 103 14.03 4.58 -1.38
C TYR A 103 13.35 5.91 -1.67
N LEU A 104 12.58 6.40 -0.70
CA LEU A 104 11.94 7.70 -0.70
C LEU A 104 12.83 8.70 0.01
N HIS A 105 12.91 9.92 -0.52
CA HIS A 105 13.66 11.02 0.07
C HIS A 105 12.84 12.30 -0.02
N CYS A 106 12.91 13.15 1.00
CA CYS A 106 12.32 14.48 1.01
C CYS A 106 13.30 15.48 1.63
N ASP A 107 13.51 16.58 0.93
CA ASP A 107 14.17 17.77 1.43
C ASP A 107 13.10 18.70 2.01
N LEU A 108 13.16 18.91 3.32
CA LEU A 108 12.17 19.68 4.07
C LEU A 108 12.75 21.02 4.52
N VAL A 109 11.93 22.05 4.58
CA VAL A 109 12.30 23.34 5.17
C VAL A 109 11.41 23.62 6.37
N VAL A 110 12.02 24.12 7.45
CA VAL A 110 11.31 24.58 8.64
C VAL A 110 11.24 26.10 8.61
N CYS A 111 10.04 26.65 8.77
CA CYS A 111 9.82 28.09 8.77
C CYS A 111 9.10 28.54 10.04
N HIS A 112 9.23 29.83 10.35
CA HIS A 112 8.33 30.50 11.26
C HIS A 112 7.08 30.96 10.49
N ARG A 113 5.88 30.60 10.96
CA ARG A 113 4.63 30.81 10.22
C ARG A 113 4.28 32.28 9.94
N TYR A 114 4.83 33.21 10.72
CA TYR A 114 4.56 34.64 10.60
C TYR A 114 5.69 35.40 9.90
N ASP A 115 6.72 34.71 9.39
CA ASP A 115 7.76 35.33 8.60
C ASP A 115 7.32 35.41 7.12
N PRO A 116 6.98 36.61 6.61
CA PRO A 116 6.49 36.80 5.24
C PRO A 116 7.57 36.61 4.17
N ASN A 117 8.84 36.53 4.56
CA ASN A 117 9.96 36.27 3.65
C ASN A 117 10.31 34.77 3.61
N SER A 118 9.68 33.95 4.45
CA SER A 118 9.96 32.52 4.53
C SER A 118 9.47 31.79 3.29
N ILE A 119 10.21 30.75 2.88
CA ILE A 119 9.83 29.91 1.73
C ILE A 119 8.45 29.26 1.93
N CYS A 120 8.03 29.02 3.17
CA CYS A 120 6.71 28.48 3.49
C CYS A 120 5.55 29.44 3.17
N THR A 121 5.80 30.76 3.12
CA THR A 121 4.81 31.78 2.74
C THR A 121 4.84 32.13 1.26
N ARG A 122 5.91 31.77 0.55
CA ARG A 122 6.07 32.06 -0.87
C ARG A 122 4.97 31.36 -1.66
N ASN A 123 4.13 32.13 -2.34
CA ASN A 123 3.05 31.60 -3.16
C ASN A 123 3.66 30.85 -4.35
N THR A 124 3.85 29.54 -4.20
CA THR A 124 4.30 28.68 -5.28
C THR A 124 3.14 28.49 -6.23
N SER A 125 3.11 29.31 -7.28
CA SER A 125 2.21 29.08 -8.39
C SER A 125 2.65 27.78 -9.07
N CYS A 126 2.00 26.68 -8.71
CA CYS A 126 2.21 25.36 -9.30
C CYS A 126 1.63 25.36 -10.73
N SER A 127 2.29 26.11 -11.62
CA SER A 127 1.97 26.13 -13.04
C SER A 127 2.47 24.82 -13.65
N PRO A 128 1.63 24.10 -14.42
CA PRO A 128 2.03 22.87 -15.11
C PRO A 128 3.08 23.11 -16.21
N ARG A 129 3.30 24.37 -16.61
CA ARG A 129 4.44 24.74 -17.45
C ARG A 129 5.68 24.81 -16.58
N ASP A 130 6.49 23.78 -16.71
CA ASP A 130 7.87 23.68 -16.25
C ASP A 130 8.60 25.00 -16.62
N ARG A 131 8.66 25.93 -15.67
CA ARG A 131 9.59 27.03 -15.78
C ARG A 131 10.95 26.37 -15.63
N ARG A 132 11.71 26.34 -16.73
CA ARG A 132 13.17 26.21 -16.68
C ARG A 132 13.66 27.41 -15.87
N ASP A 133 13.62 27.29 -14.54
CA ASP A 133 14.11 28.35 -13.68
C ASP A 133 15.63 28.30 -13.72
N VAL A 134 16.16 29.39 -14.29
CA VAL A 134 17.53 29.82 -14.16
C VAL A 134 17.87 29.84 -12.68
N ASP A 135 18.96 29.19 -12.35
CA ASP A 135 19.53 29.06 -11.02
C ASP A 135 19.95 30.44 -10.47
N GLU A 136 19.00 31.22 -9.98
CA GLU A 136 19.24 32.23 -8.94
C GLU A 136 18.80 31.65 -7.60
N ARG A 137 19.32 30.46 -7.26
CA ARG A 137 19.31 30.00 -5.88
C ARG A 137 20.37 30.80 -5.14
N SER A 138 19.95 31.91 -4.52
CA SER A 138 20.63 32.39 -3.33
C SER A 138 20.65 31.22 -2.34
N GLN A 139 21.80 30.56 -2.27
CA GLN A 139 22.11 29.45 -1.39
C GLN A 139 22.00 29.92 0.07
N ASP A 140 20.78 30.01 0.58
CA ASP A 140 20.56 29.87 2.00
C ASP A 140 20.23 28.39 2.25
N VAL A 141 21.28 27.56 2.15
CA VAL A 141 21.24 26.13 2.50
C VAL A 141 21.09 25.95 4.03
N SER A 142 21.08 27.04 4.78
CA SER A 142 20.85 27.07 6.22
C SER A 142 19.37 26.86 6.55
N GLY A 143 18.92 25.60 6.57
CA GLY A 143 17.55 25.25 7.01
C GLY A 143 16.86 24.11 6.27
N MET A 144 17.55 23.44 5.34
CA MET A 144 16.99 22.29 4.62
C MET A 144 17.39 20.96 5.29
N TYR A 145 16.41 20.10 5.53
CA TYR A 145 16.55 18.82 6.23
C TYR A 145 16.20 17.66 5.30
N ALA A 146 17.18 16.85 4.94
CA ALA A 146 16.98 15.68 4.08
C ALA A 146 16.58 14.46 4.93
N LEU A 147 15.39 13.92 4.69
CA LEU A 147 14.88 12.71 5.34
C LEU A 147 14.66 11.60 4.30
N SER A 148 14.92 10.34 4.70
CA SER A 148 14.81 9.19 3.81
C SER A 148 14.03 8.04 4.46
N PHE A 149 13.35 7.24 3.64
CA PHE A 149 12.64 6.03 4.06
C PHE A 149 12.81 4.94 3.00
N GLY A 150 13.01 3.69 3.43
CA GLY A 150 13.05 2.54 2.51
C GLY A 150 14.07 1.49 2.92
N PRO A 151 14.18 0.40 2.13
CA PRO A 151 13.55 0.24 0.81
C PRO A 151 12.06 -0.15 0.88
N VAL A 152 11.27 0.39 -0.04
CA VAL A 152 9.91 -0.10 -0.36
C VAL A 152 10.01 -1.06 -1.53
N MET A 153 9.57 -2.30 -1.33
CA MET A 153 9.60 -3.36 -2.32
C MET A 153 8.25 -3.47 -3.05
N LYS A 154 8.29 -3.75 -4.35
CA LYS A 154 7.12 -4.13 -5.14
C LYS A 154 6.66 -5.52 -4.69
N GLY A 155 5.46 -5.60 -4.13
CA GLY A 155 4.79 -6.86 -3.85
C GLY A 155 4.53 -7.61 -5.15
N LYS A 156 4.69 -8.94 -5.12
CA LYS A 156 4.18 -9.78 -6.22
C LYS A 156 2.66 -9.73 -6.16
N GLU A 157 2.02 -9.47 -7.29
CA GLU A 157 0.58 -9.62 -7.41
C GLU A 157 0.24 -11.06 -7.07
N SER A 158 -0.44 -11.27 -5.96
CA SER A 158 -0.76 -12.60 -5.47
C SER A 158 -1.80 -13.24 -6.38
N ALA A 159 -1.31 -14.05 -7.32
CA ALA A 159 -2.01 -15.22 -7.86
C ALA A 159 -2.32 -16.29 -6.76
N ASP A 160 -2.35 -15.88 -5.49
CA ASP A 160 -2.36 -16.72 -4.30
C ASP A 160 -3.73 -16.71 -3.60
N LYS A 161 -4.63 -15.78 -3.98
CA LYS A 161 -6.05 -15.84 -3.56
C LYS A 161 -6.79 -17.04 -4.18
N SER A 162 -6.25 -17.65 -5.24
CA SER A 162 -6.81 -18.85 -5.86
C SER A 162 -6.41 -20.14 -5.14
N ALA A 163 -5.33 -20.17 -4.34
CA ALA A 163 -4.87 -21.39 -3.69
C ALA A 163 -5.71 -21.77 -2.46
N GLU A 164 -6.09 -20.79 -1.64
CA GLU A 164 -6.96 -21.02 -0.47
C GLU A 164 -8.41 -21.33 -0.84
N ALA A 165 -8.97 -20.66 -1.86
CA ALA A 165 -10.32 -20.97 -2.36
C ALA A 165 -10.40 -22.34 -3.06
N HIS A 166 -9.32 -22.80 -3.70
CA HIS A 166 -9.27 -24.14 -4.29
C HIS A 166 -9.19 -25.26 -3.24
N SER A 167 -8.49 -25.05 -2.13
CA SER A 167 -8.32 -26.06 -1.08
C SER A 167 -9.67 -26.41 -0.41
N GLU A 168 -10.48 -25.40 -0.08
CA GLU A 168 -11.82 -25.63 0.49
C GLU A 168 -12.78 -26.28 -0.52
N ALA A 169 -12.74 -25.84 -1.78
CA ALA A 169 -13.60 -26.41 -2.83
C ALA A 169 -13.25 -27.87 -3.17
N VAL A 170 -11.98 -28.25 -3.11
CA VAL A 170 -11.53 -29.64 -3.36
C VAL A 170 -11.93 -30.56 -2.20
N ASN A 171 -11.76 -30.12 -0.96
CA ASN A 171 -12.17 -30.89 0.22
C ASN A 171 -13.69 -31.07 0.29
N ALA A 172 -14.47 -30.03 -0.01
CA ALA A 172 -15.92 -30.12 -0.07
C ALA A 172 -16.42 -31.11 -1.15
N ARG A 173 -15.76 -31.14 -2.32
CA ARG A 173 -16.08 -32.09 -3.41
C ARG A 173 -15.73 -33.54 -3.04
N LEU A 174 -14.60 -33.76 -2.36
CA LEU A 174 -14.17 -35.10 -1.95
C LEU A 174 -15.11 -35.69 -0.89
N VAL A 175 -15.49 -34.89 0.11
CA VAL A 175 -16.43 -35.30 1.17
C VAL A 175 -17.83 -35.58 0.61
N GLY A 176 -18.33 -34.73 -0.29
CA GLY A 176 -19.63 -34.93 -0.94
C GLY A 176 -19.72 -36.22 -1.75
N SER A 177 -18.63 -36.60 -2.43
CA SER A 177 -18.55 -37.84 -3.21
C SER A 177 -18.64 -39.10 -2.33
N LEU A 178 -17.88 -39.14 -1.22
CA LEU A 178 -17.88 -40.28 -0.29
C LEU A 178 -19.26 -40.52 0.32
N ILE A 179 -19.98 -39.46 0.71
CA ILE A 179 -21.33 -39.56 1.27
C ILE A 179 -22.30 -40.13 0.23
N GLY A 180 -22.22 -39.67 -1.03
CA GLY A 180 -23.05 -40.18 -2.12
C GLY A 180 -22.88 -41.67 -2.37
N PHE A 181 -21.63 -42.17 -2.41
CA PHE A 181 -21.34 -43.59 -2.60
C PHE A 181 -21.84 -44.46 -1.43
N VAL A 182 -21.70 -43.98 -0.19
CA VAL A 182 -22.20 -44.70 1.00
C VAL A 182 -23.72 -44.78 0.96
N CYS A 183 -24.43 -43.70 0.67
CA CYS A 183 -25.90 -43.73 0.57
C CYS A 183 -26.38 -44.69 -0.53
N LEU A 184 -25.75 -44.67 -1.70
CA LEU A 184 -26.15 -45.52 -2.84
C LEU A 184 -25.91 -47.00 -2.54
N SER A 185 -24.80 -47.34 -1.88
CA SER A 185 -24.51 -48.72 -1.48
C SER A 185 -25.52 -49.25 -0.44
N VAL A 186 -25.91 -48.44 0.55
CA VAL A 186 -26.94 -48.83 1.55
C VAL A 186 -28.30 -49.08 0.88
N VAL A 187 -28.70 -48.24 -0.07
CA VAL A 187 -29.98 -48.42 -0.80
C VAL A 187 -29.96 -49.72 -1.63
N LEU A 188 -28.85 -50.00 -2.32
CA LEU A 188 -28.72 -51.23 -3.12
C LEU A 188 -28.75 -52.48 -2.24
N ILE A 189 -28.05 -52.45 -1.09
CA ILE A 189 -28.07 -53.57 -0.12
C ILE A 189 -29.48 -53.75 0.44
N GLY A 190 -30.15 -52.66 0.83
CA GLY A 190 -31.53 -52.71 1.32
C GLY A 190 -32.50 -53.28 0.30
N ALA A 191 -32.39 -52.89 -0.97
CA ALA A 191 -33.19 -53.43 -2.06
C ALA A 191 -32.92 -54.93 -2.29
N LEU A 192 -31.66 -55.35 -2.26
CA LEU A 192 -31.27 -56.76 -2.36
C LEU A 192 -31.88 -57.60 -1.23
N VAL A 193 -31.75 -57.13 0.01
CA VAL A 193 -32.33 -57.80 1.18
C VAL A 193 -33.85 -57.87 1.06
N TYR A 194 -34.50 -56.77 0.67
CA TYR A 194 -35.95 -56.73 0.47
C TYR A 194 -36.41 -57.73 -0.61
N MET A 195 -35.69 -57.80 -1.73
CA MET A 195 -36.00 -58.73 -2.83
C MET A 195 -35.82 -60.19 -2.41
N ILE A 196 -34.75 -60.51 -1.66
CA ILE A 196 -34.54 -61.84 -1.10
C ILE A 196 -35.65 -62.17 -0.09
N HIS A 197 -36.05 -61.21 0.75
CA HIS A 197 -37.09 -61.41 1.75
C HIS A 197 -38.48 -61.58 1.12
N ARG A 198 -38.76 -60.88 0.02
CA ARG A 198 -39.99 -61.02 -0.79
C ARG A 198 -40.03 -62.37 -1.51
N ALA A 199 -38.90 -62.82 -2.08
CA ALA A 199 -38.80 -64.12 -2.72
C ALA A 199 -38.95 -65.30 -1.73
N ARG A 200 -38.54 -65.09 -0.47
CA ARG A 200 -38.68 -66.06 0.62
C ARG A 200 -40.03 -66.02 1.34
N ARG A 201 -40.91 -65.04 1.08
CA ARG A 201 -42.27 -65.07 1.63
C ARG A 201 -43.06 -66.15 0.88
N PRO A 202 -43.44 -67.26 1.54
CA PRO A 202 -44.31 -68.25 0.91
C PRO A 202 -45.64 -67.59 0.56
N ARG A 203 -46.11 -67.84 -0.67
CA ARG A 203 -47.43 -67.45 -1.15
C ARG A 203 -48.46 -68.22 -0.33
N SER A 204 -48.99 -67.62 0.73
CA SER A 204 -50.19 -68.15 1.39
C SER A 204 -51.37 -67.86 0.47
N ASP A 205 -51.70 -68.85 -0.37
CA ASP A 205 -52.95 -68.86 -1.14
C ASP A 205 -54.14 -68.92 -0.16
N PRO A 206 -55.15 -68.05 -0.29
CA PRO A 206 -56.39 -68.20 0.44
C PRO A 206 -57.22 -69.34 -0.17
N ALA A 207 -57.67 -70.28 0.67
CA ALA A 207 -58.79 -71.16 0.38
C ALA A 207 -60.12 -70.43 0.66
#